data_AF-A0A087SXH3-F1
#
_entry.id   AF-A0A087SXH3-F1
#
_cell.length_a   1.000
_cell.length_b   1.000
_cell.length_c   1.000
_cell.angle_alpha   90.00
_cell.angle_beta   90.00
_cell.angle_gamma   90.00
#
_symmetry.space_group_name_H-M   'P 1'
#
loop_
_entity.id
_entity.type
_entity.pdbx_description
1 polymer ?
#
loop_
_entity_poly.entity_id
_entity_poly.type
_entity_poly.pdbx_seq_one_letter_code
_entity_poly.pdbx_strand_id
1 'polypeptide(L)'
;MVLLPLKRWPKIGISIGGVLILASAFYTGIMTYLKDLPPTMLLTTYDLEELVYYWRYIYSKPFTHAAPYVIGILTGYLLAVKAEIKIP
;
A
#
# COMPACT_ATOMS: atom_id res chain seq x y z
N MET A 1 -0.42 3.13 -13.29
CA MET A 1 0.56 4.15 -13.76
C MET A 1 2.04 3.79 -13.48
N VAL A 2 2.36 2.87 -12.57
CA VAL A 2 3.76 2.47 -12.27
C VAL A 2 4.40 1.55 -13.32
N LEU A 3 3.59 0.79 -14.08
CA LEU A 3 4.08 -0.22 -15.02
C LEU A 3 4.86 0.34 -16.24
N LEU A 4 4.44 1.50 -16.76
CA LEU A 4 5.06 2.14 -17.92
C LEU A 4 6.52 2.56 -17.66
N PRO A 5 6.83 3.33 -16.59
CA PRO A 5 8.22 3.68 -16.26
C PRO A 5 9.03 2.46 -15.87
N LEU A 6 8.45 1.45 -15.22
CA LEU A 6 9.15 0.24 -14.80
C LEU A 6 9.70 -0.58 -15.98
N LYS A 7 8.95 -0.64 -17.10
CA LYS A 7 9.39 -1.33 -18.33
C LYS A 7 10.53 -0.61 -19.05
N ARG A 8 10.49 0.73 -19.12
CA ARG A 8 11.45 1.52 -19.91
C ARG A 8 12.69 1.93 -19.10
N TRP A 9 12.51 2.23 -17.81
CA TRP A 9 13.55 2.70 -16.90
C TRP A 9 13.37 2.06 -15.51
N PRO A 10 13.82 0.81 -15.32
CA PRO A 10 13.54 0.06 -14.11
C PRO A 10 13.99 0.75 -12.82
N LYS A 11 15.15 1.40 -12.83
CA LYS A 11 15.65 2.16 -11.66
C LYS A 11 14.66 3.25 -11.23
N ILE A 12 14.14 4.02 -12.19
CA ILE A 12 13.17 5.09 -11.94
C ILE A 12 11.85 4.49 -11.47
N GLY A 13 11.37 3.42 -12.11
CA GLY A 13 10.15 2.72 -11.70
C GLY A 13 10.21 2.19 -10.26
N ILE A 14 11.35 1.61 -9.86
CA ILE A 14 11.58 1.12 -8.50
C ILE A 14 11.62 2.30 -7.51
N SER A 15 12.33 3.39 -7.82
CA SER A 15 12.37 4.58 -6.97
C SER A 15 10.99 5.21 -6.76
N ILE A 16 10.21 5.37 -7.83
CA ILE A 16 8.82 5.84 -7.74
C ILE A 16 7.99 4.90 -6.88
N GLY A 17 8.16 3.58 -7.06
CA GLY A 17 7.48 2.58 -6.25
C GLY A 17 7.80 2.71 -4.76
N GLY A 18 9.09 2.87 -4.40
CA GLY A 18 9.51 3.09 -3.02
C GLY A 18 8.90 4.34 -2.39
N VAL A 19 8.89 5.46 -3.13
CA VAL A 19 8.25 6.71 -2.67
C VAL A 19 6.75 6.52 -2.44
N LEU A 20 6.05 5.81 -3.35
CA LEU A 20 4.62 5.56 -3.21
C LEU A 20 4.30 4.65 -2.00
N ILE A 21 5.14 3.64 -1.74
CA ILE A 21 5.00 2.77 -0.57
C ILE A 21 5.14 3.59 0.72
N LEU A 22 6.19 4.42 0.81
CA LEU A 22 6.41 5.28 1.97
C LEU A 22 5.28 6.29 2.14
N ALA A 23 4.85 6.95 1.07
CA ALA A 23 3.75 7.91 1.10
C ALA A 23 2.44 7.27 1.57
N SER A 24 2.14 6.05 1.10
CA SER A 24 0.97 5.26 1.53
C SER A 24 1.04 4.89 3.02
N ALA A 25 2.20 4.43 3.49
CA ALA A 25 2.42 4.09 4.90
C ALA A 25 2.30 5.32 5.82
N PHE A 26 2.95 6.44 5.47
CA PHE A 26 2.86 7.69 6.23
C PHE A 26 1.45 8.26 6.23
N TYR A 27 0.78 8.30 5.07
CA TYR A 27 -0.62 8.74 5.00
C TYR A 27 -1.51 7.93 5.93
N THR A 28 -1.37 6.60 5.92
CA THR A 28 -2.16 5.71 6.78
C THR A 28 -1.86 5.97 8.26
N GLY A 29 -0.59 6.04 8.64
CA GLY A 29 -0.19 6.29 10.05
C GLY A 29 -0.60 7.68 10.57
N ILE A 30 -0.50 8.72 9.73
CA ILE A 30 -0.97 10.08 10.09
C ILE A 30 -2.49 10.07 10.27
N MET A 31 -3.23 9.43 9.36
CA MET A 31 -4.68 9.38 9.43
C MET A 31 -5.18 8.57 10.63
N THR A 32 -4.54 7.46 10.98
CA THR A 32 -4.91 6.69 12.16
C THR A 32 -4.61 7.46 13.45
N TYR A 33 -3.48 8.15 13.51
CA TYR A 33 -3.11 8.99 14.66
C TYR A 33 -4.06 10.19 14.84
N LEU A 34 -4.34 10.96 13.78
CA LEU A 34 -5.21 12.14 13.86
C LEU A 34 -6.69 11.83 14.10
N LYS A 35 -7.10 10.58 13.90
CA LYS A 35 -8.51 10.16 13.98
C LYS A 35 -8.76 9.19 15.13
N ASP A 36 -7.76 8.92 15.97
CA ASP A 36 -7.81 7.94 17.05
C ASP A 36 -8.37 6.59 16.59
N LEU A 37 -8.04 6.20 15.35
CA LEU A 37 -8.50 4.94 14.75
C LEU A 37 -7.48 3.82 15.02
N PRO A 38 -7.95 2.58 15.26
CA PRO A 38 -7.04 1.44 15.35
C PRO A 38 -6.27 1.25 14.03
N PRO A 39 -5.08 0.63 14.04
CA PRO A 39 -4.29 0.39 12.82
C PRO A 39 -4.94 -0.64 11.89
N THR A 40 -5.92 -1.40 12.39
CA THR A 40 -6.72 -2.35 11.63
C THR A 40 -8.18 -2.24 12.06
N MET A 41 -9.09 -2.58 11.14
CA MET A 41 -10.50 -2.72 11.48
C MET A 41 -10.66 -3.90 12.46
N LEU A 42 -11.11 -3.61 13.67
CA LEU A 42 -11.45 -4.62 14.65
C LEU A 42 -12.91 -5.01 14.44
N LEU A 43 -13.16 -6.21 13.91
CA LEU A 43 -14.52 -6.75 13.76
C LEU A 43 -15.08 -7.31 15.08
N THR A 44 -14.28 -7.26 16.15
CA THR A 44 -14.62 -7.73 17.48
C THR A 44 -15.31 -6.67 18.34
N THR A 45 -15.20 -5.39 17.98
CA THR A 45 -15.96 -4.31 18.62
C THR A 45 -17.36 -4.24 18.00
N TYR A 46 -18.40 -4.27 18.83
CA TYR A 46 -19.81 -4.20 18.41
C TYR A 46 -20.28 -2.77 18.08
N ASP A 47 -19.36 -1.81 18.00
CA ASP A 47 -19.67 -0.42 17.71
C ASP A 47 -19.75 -0.18 16.18
N LEU A 48 -20.98 -0.09 15.67
CA LEU A 48 -21.25 0.15 14.27
C LEU A 48 -20.81 1.56 13.83
N GLU A 49 -20.79 2.55 14.73
CA GLU A 49 -20.36 3.90 14.38
C GLU A 49 -18.86 3.94 14.14
N GLU A 50 -18.08 3.28 15.00
CA GLU A 50 -16.62 3.15 14.83
C GLU A 50 -16.29 2.42 13.51
N LEU A 51 -17.04 1.36 13.18
CA LEU A 51 -16.88 0.61 11.94
C LEU A 51 -17.11 1.49 10.70
N VAL A 52 -18.19 2.26 10.68
CA VAL A 52 -18.54 3.17 9.57
C VAL A 52 -17.50 4.29 9.47
N TYR A 53 -17.04 4.82 10.60
CA TYR A 53 -16.02 5.85 10.65
C TYR A 53 -14.69 5.34 10.08
N TYR A 54 -14.24 4.15 10.50
CA TYR A 54 -13.05 3.50 9.93
C TYR A 54 -13.20 3.28 8.42
N TRP A 55 -14.37 2.78 7.98
CA TRP A 55 -14.63 2.54 6.56
C TRP A 55 -14.45 3.81 5.74
N ARG A 56 -15.05 4.92 6.19
CA ARG A 56 -15.01 6.22 5.49
C ARG A 56 -13.61 6.82 5.39
N TYR A 57 -12.79 6.71 6.45
CA TYR A 57 -11.53 7.44 6.54
C TYR A 57 -10.29 6.62 6.20
N ILE A 58 -10.33 5.29 6.36
CA ILE A 58 -9.18 4.41 6.12
C ILE A 58 -9.50 3.41 5.01
N TYR A 59 -10.54 2.59 5.16
CA TYR A 59 -10.75 1.45 4.27
C TYR A 59 -11.13 1.85 2.83
N SER A 60 -12.05 2.80 2.63
CA SER A 60 -12.42 3.25 1.27
C SER A 60 -11.31 4.04 0.56
N LYS A 61 -10.28 4.50 1.27
CA LYS A 61 -9.31 5.42 0.69
C LYS A 61 -8.26 4.65 -0.12
N PRO A 62 -8.08 4.94 -1.42
CA PRO A 62 -7.14 4.18 -2.25
C PRO A 62 -5.69 4.33 -1.80
N PHE A 63 -5.35 5.44 -1.14
CA PHE A 63 -3.99 5.71 -0.67
C PHE A 63 -3.51 4.77 0.43
N THR A 64 -4.41 4.21 1.25
CA THR A 64 -4.04 3.25 2.31
C THR A 64 -3.71 1.86 1.73
N HIS A 65 -4.20 1.56 0.53
CA HIS A 65 -3.96 0.31 -0.19
C HIS A 65 -2.87 0.41 -1.27
N ALA A 66 -2.31 1.60 -1.48
CA ALA A 66 -1.33 1.82 -2.53
C ALA A 66 -0.01 1.07 -2.28
N ALA A 67 0.45 0.99 -1.02
CA ALA A 67 1.65 0.22 -0.66
C ALA A 67 1.59 -1.25 -1.10
N PRO A 68 0.61 -2.08 -0.66
CA PRO A 68 0.56 -3.49 -1.06
C PRO A 68 0.38 -3.67 -2.57
N TYR A 69 -0.38 -2.78 -3.24
CA TYR A 69 -0.52 -2.80 -4.69
C TYR A 69 0.82 -2.59 -5.41
N VAL A 70 1.59 -1.56 -4.99
CA VAL A 70 2.89 -1.25 -5.59
C VAL A 70 3.92 -2.34 -5.29
N ILE A 71 3.91 -2.91 -4.07
CA ILE A 71 4.76 -4.05 -3.72
C ILE A 71 4.47 -5.23 -4.65
N GLY A 72 3.20 -5.59 -4.86
CA GLY A 72 2.82 -6.67 -5.78
C GLY A 72 3.34 -6.45 -7.21
N ILE A 73 3.26 -5.21 -7.72
CA ILE A 73 3.82 -4.85 -9.03
C ILE A 73 5.34 -5.03 -9.07
N LEU A 74 6.06 -4.53 -8.06
CA LEU A 74 7.52 -4.60 -8.02
C LEU A 74 7.99 -6.06 -7.90
N THR A 75 7.35 -6.85 -7.05
CA THR A 75 7.63 -8.29 -6.91
C THR A 75 7.37 -9.03 -8.21
N GLY A 76 6.22 -8.79 -8.84
CA GLY A 76 5.88 -9.39 -10.14
C GLY A 76 6.87 -9.02 -11.25
N TYR A 77 7.31 -7.76 -11.28
CA TYR A 77 8.34 -7.30 -12.21
C TYR A 77 9.69 -7.98 -11.99
N LEU A 78 10.13 -8.10 -10.72
CA LEU A 78 11.39 -8.78 -10.39
C LEU A 78 11.36 -10.26 -10.81
N LEU A 79 10.25 -10.96 -10.57
CA LEU A 79 10.06 -12.34 -11.01
C LEU A 79 10.06 -12.46 -12.54
N ALA A 80 9.38 -11.56 -13.23
CA ALA A 80 9.30 -11.57 -14.70
C ALA A 80 10.66 -11.31 -15.37
N VAL A 81 11.52 -10.47 -14.77
CA VAL A 81 12.84 -10.12 -15.33
C VAL A 81 13.94 -11.07 -14.87
N LYS A 82 13.82 -11.64 -13.67
CA LYS A 82 14.77 -12.60 -13.12
C LYS A 82 14.07 -13.94 -12.90
N ALA A 83 13.93 -14.71 -13.97
CA ALA A 83 13.29 -16.03 -13.96
C ALA A 83 13.96 -17.04 -13.01
N GLU A 84 15.23 -16.82 -12.63
CA GLU A 84 16.02 -17.70 -11.76
C GLU A 84 16.21 -17.16 -10.33
N ILE A 85 15.29 -16.36 -9.78
CA ILE A 85 15.36 -16.00 -8.36
C ILE A 85 15.18 -17.27 -7.52
N LYS A 86 16.28 -17.80 -6.98
CA LYS A 86 16.26 -18.80 -5.93
C LYS A 86 15.89 -18.10 -4.63
N ILE A 87 14.70 -18.38 -4.11
CA ILE A 87 14.31 -18.00 -2.76
C ILE A 87 14.96 -19.05 -1.84
N PRO A 88 15.93 -18.65 -0.98
CA PRO A 88 16.53 -19.57 -0.03
C PRO A 88 15.52 -20.08 1.01
#